data_AF-A0A0H3JRZ8-F1
#
_entry.id   AF-A0A0H3JRZ8-F1
#
_cell.length_a   1.000
_cell.length_b   1.000
_cell.length_c   1.000
_cell.angle_alpha   90.00
_cell.angle_beta   90.00
_cell.angle_gamma   90.00
#
_symmetry.space_group_name_H-M   'P 1'
#
loop_
_entity.id
_entity.type
_entity.pdbx_description
1 polymer ?
#
loop_
_entity_poly.entity_id
_entity_poly.type
_entity_poly.pdbx_seq_one_letter_code
_entity_poly.pdbx_strand_id
1 'polypeptide(L)'
;MEVIQKNAHQYSVPAMCKVLKIPRSTYYDSIKRKDNKITKDDSNVERAAINIFNSNRKVFSTRRIKNHLNDKGLTVSGQKIGRL
;
A
#
# COMPACT_ATOMS: atom_id res chain seq x y z
N MET A 1 -4.92 -1.46 18.54
CA MET A 1 -3.63 -2.12 18.92
C MET A 1 -2.59 -1.14 19.46
N GLU A 2 -2.96 0.08 19.88
CA GLU A 2 -1.97 1.06 20.37
C GLU A 2 -1.28 0.62 21.65
N VAL A 3 -1.98 -0.08 22.54
CA VAL A 3 -1.41 -0.59 23.80
C VAL A 3 -0.23 -1.52 23.54
N ILE A 4 -0.38 -2.49 22.61
CA ILE A 4 0.70 -3.42 22.24
C ILE A 4 1.86 -2.68 21.55
N GLN A 5 1.57 -1.69 20.69
CA GLN A 5 2.62 -0.91 20.02
C GLN A 5 3.43 -0.05 21.00
N LYS A 6 2.76 0.66 21.92
CA LYS A 6 3.42 1.51 22.92
C LYS A 6 4.32 0.71 23.86
N ASN A 7 3.96 -0.53 24.15
CA ASN A 7 4.65 -1.41 25.10
C ASN A 7 5.59 -2.43 24.42
N ALA A 8 5.73 -2.41 23.09
CA ALA A 8 6.54 -3.37 22.34
C ALA A 8 8.05 -3.29 22.65
N HIS A 9 8.51 -2.15 23.17
CA HIS A 9 9.89 -1.95 23.60
C HIS A 9 10.22 -2.65 24.93
N GLN A 10 9.21 -2.87 25.77
CA GLN A 10 9.37 -3.43 27.11
C GLN A 10 8.89 -4.89 27.20
N TYR A 11 7.90 -5.28 26.39
CA TYR A 11 7.31 -6.60 26.44
C TYR A 11 7.23 -7.27 25.07
N SER A 12 7.29 -8.59 25.07
CA SER A 12 7.10 -9.39 23.86
C SER A 12 5.68 -9.26 23.32
N VAL A 13 5.55 -8.80 22.07
CA VAL A 13 4.27 -8.72 21.33
C VAL A 13 3.51 -10.06 21.37
N PRO A 14 4.14 -11.21 21.06
CA PRO A 14 3.51 -12.52 21.23
C PRO A 14 2.91 -12.80 22.61
N ALA A 15 3.51 -12.29 23.69
CA ALA A 15 3.03 -12.48 25.06
C ALA A 15 1.86 -11.53 25.37
N MET A 16 1.96 -10.26 24.98
CA MET A 16 0.87 -9.29 25.12
C MET A 16 -0.39 -9.74 24.36
N CYS A 17 -0.24 -10.25 23.14
CA CYS A 17 -1.36 -10.82 22.37
C CYS A 17 -2.06 -11.96 23.14
N LYS A 18 -1.29 -12.84 23.80
CA LYS A 18 -1.85 -13.93 24.61
C LYS A 18 -2.62 -13.40 25.83
N VAL A 19 -2.02 -12.45 26.57
CA VAL A 19 -2.62 -11.86 27.78
C VAL A 19 -3.93 -11.12 27.45
N LEU A 20 -3.93 -10.35 26.37
CA LEU A 20 -5.09 -9.60 25.91
C LEU A 20 -6.12 -10.45 25.16
N LYS A 21 -5.87 -11.76 24.98
CA LYS A 21 -6.71 -12.69 24.20
C LYS A 21 -6.95 -12.23 22.75
N ILE A 22 -5.92 -11.64 22.15
CA ILE A 22 -5.95 -11.14 20.77
C ILE A 22 -5.17 -12.12 19.88
N PRO A 23 -5.74 -12.56 18.74
CA PRO A 23 -4.98 -13.36 17.78
C PRO A 23 -3.77 -12.59 17.25
N ARG A 24 -2.62 -13.27 17.16
CA ARG A 24 -1.38 -12.64 16.66
C ARG A 24 -1.52 -12.13 15.23
N SER A 25 -2.28 -12.82 14.39
CA SER A 25 -2.61 -12.39 13.03
C SER A 25 -3.23 -11.00 13.02
N THR A 26 -4.22 -10.76 13.89
CA THR A 26 -4.91 -9.48 14.00
C THR A 26 -3.95 -8.32 14.30
N TYR A 27 -2.92 -8.55 15.13
CA TYR A 27 -1.89 -7.54 15.40
C TYR A 27 -1.07 -7.25 14.14
N TYR A 28 -0.47 -8.26 13.53
CA TYR A 28 0.41 -8.07 12.37
C TYR A 28 -0.35 -7.54 11.15
N ASP A 29 -1.60 -7.96 10.94
CA ASP A 29 -2.46 -7.42 9.89
C ASP A 29 -2.81 -5.95 10.12
N SER A 30 -2.92 -5.52 11.38
CA SER A 30 -3.13 -4.10 11.70
C SER A 30 -1.89 -3.25 11.42
N ILE A 31 -0.69 -3.80 11.63
CA ILE A 31 0.57 -3.14 11.29
C ILE A 31 0.74 -3.05 9.78
N LYS A 32 0.57 -4.16 9.07
CA LYS A 32 0.65 -4.20 7.60
C LYS A 32 -0.31 -3.23 6.93
N ARG A 33 -1.52 -3.05 7.47
CA ARG A 33 -2.49 -2.05 6.99
C ARG A 33 -2.05 -0.60 7.24
N LYS A 34 -1.35 -0.33 8.34
CA LYS A 34 -0.77 0.99 8.60
C LYS A 34 0.39 1.30 7.67
N ASP A 35 1.25 0.32 7.37
CA ASP A 35 2.38 0.50 6.46
C ASP A 35 1.92 0.67 5.00
N ASN A 36 0.83 -0.01 4.62
CA ASN A 36 0.20 0.14 3.30
C ASN A 36 -0.66 1.41 3.16
N LYS A 37 -0.51 2.42 4.04
CA LYS A 37 -1.23 3.69 3.85
C LYS A 37 -0.74 4.33 2.56
N ILE A 38 -1.66 4.54 1.62
CA ILE A 38 -1.44 5.26 0.36
C ILE A 38 -0.73 6.58 0.70
N THR A 39 0.51 6.71 0.24
CA THR A 39 1.27 7.96 0.40
C THR A 39 0.74 9.01 -0.58
N LYS A 40 1.06 10.30 -0.37
CA LYS A 40 0.69 11.34 -1.34
C LYS A 40 1.27 11.05 -2.73
N ASP A 41 2.48 10.49 -2.79
CA ASP A 41 3.12 10.11 -4.05
C ASP A 41 2.38 8.95 -4.75
N ASP A 42 1.88 7.98 -3.98
CA ASP A 42 1.02 6.92 -4.52
C ASP A 42 -0.24 7.54 -5.16
N SER A 43 -0.90 8.48 -4.48
CA SER A 43 -2.11 9.10 -5.00
C SER A 43 -1.87 9.91 -6.30
N ASN A 44 -0.71 10.55 -6.44
CA ASN A 44 -0.34 11.29 -7.65
C ASN A 44 -0.12 10.35 -8.83
N VAL A 45 0.58 9.25 -8.58
CA VAL A 45 0.82 8.18 -9.53
C VAL A 45 -0.50 7.54 -9.99
N GLU A 46 -1.42 7.26 -9.07
CA GLU A 46 -2.72 6.66 -9.38
C GLU A 46 -3.54 7.58 -10.28
N ARG A 47 -3.62 8.86 -9.95
CA ARG A 47 -4.28 9.87 -10.80
C ARG A 47 -3.65 9.96 -12.18
N ALA A 48 -2.32 9.97 -12.26
CA ALA A 48 -1.62 10.03 -13.53
C ALA A 48 -1.92 8.78 -14.39
N ALA A 49 -1.95 7.59 -13.78
CA ALA A 49 -2.26 6.33 -14.45
C ALA A 49 -3.70 6.34 -15.00
N ILE A 50 -4.67 6.72 -14.17
CA ILE A 50 -6.10 6.83 -14.56
C ILE A 50 -6.29 7.85 -15.67
N ASN A 51 -5.62 9.01 -15.58
CA ASN A 51 -5.69 10.04 -16.61
C ASN A 51 -5.14 9.55 -17.95
N ILE A 52 -4.00 8.84 -17.96
CA ILE A 52 -3.42 8.25 -19.18
C ILE A 52 -4.39 7.21 -19.77
N PHE A 53 -4.97 6.35 -18.92
CA PHE A 53 -5.92 5.34 -19.36
C PHE A 53 -7.16 5.93 -20.02
N ASN A 54 -7.78 6.93 -19.37
CA ASN A 54 -8.98 7.59 -19.88
C ASN A 54 -8.69 8.42 -21.14
N SER A 55 -7.56 9.14 -21.18
CA SER A 55 -7.16 9.94 -22.36
C SER A 55 -6.94 9.08 -23.60
N ASN A 56 -6.51 7.82 -23.41
CA ASN A 56 -6.29 6.86 -24.49
C ASN A 56 -7.49 5.94 -24.75
N ARG A 57 -8.70 6.40 -24.39
CA ARG A 57 -9.96 5.65 -24.59
C ARG A 57 -9.93 4.24 -24.02
N LYS A 58 -9.22 4.04 -22.90
CA LYS A 58 -9.10 2.75 -22.20
C LYS A 58 -8.42 1.64 -23.01
N VAL A 59 -7.69 1.99 -24.08
CA VAL A 59 -7.00 1.02 -24.95
C VAL A 59 -5.64 0.60 -24.38
N PHE A 60 -5.02 1.46 -23.58
CA PHE A 60 -3.66 1.21 -23.10
C PHE A 60 -3.62 0.13 -22.03
N SER A 61 -2.82 -0.90 -22.31
CA SER A 61 -2.48 -1.94 -21.33
C SER A 61 -1.54 -1.38 -20.25
N THR A 62 -1.46 -2.08 -19.11
CA THR A 62 -0.60 -1.72 -17.97
C THR A 62 0.86 -1.44 -18.37
N ARG A 63 1.42 -2.19 -19.33
CA ARG A 63 2.77 -1.94 -19.88
C ARG A 63 2.89 -0.58 -20.56
N ARG A 64 1.91 -0.18 -21.37
CA ARG A 64 1.92 1.12 -22.06
C ARG A 64 1.74 2.26 -21.07
N ILE A 65 0.83 2.11 -20.10
CA ILE A 65 0.64 3.08 -19.01
C ILE A 65 1.94 3.24 -18.21
N LYS A 66 2.63 2.15 -17.88
CA LYS A 66 3.93 2.18 -17.18
C LYS A 66 4.98 2.98 -17.94
N ASN A 67 5.10 2.77 -19.25
CA ASN A 67 6.05 3.53 -20.07
C ASN A 67 5.75 5.03 -20.03
N HIS A 68 4.49 5.43 -20.22
CA HIS A 68 4.08 6.84 -20.14
C HIS A 68 4.28 7.46 -18.75
N LEU A 69 4.17 6.67 -17.68
CA LEU A 69 4.49 7.13 -16.33
C LEU A 69 5.99 7.30 -16.13
N ASN A 70 6.81 6.37 -16.63
CA ASN A 70 8.26 6.47 -16.60
C ASN A 70 8.76 7.69 -17.38
N ASP A 71 8.17 8.01 -18.54
CA ASP A 71 8.50 9.20 -19.34
C ASP A 71 8.22 10.49 -18.56
N LYS A 72 7.28 10.46 -17.62
CA LYS A 72 6.96 11.56 -16.70
C LYS A 72 7.79 11.53 -15.40
N GLY A 73 8.80 10.66 -15.31
CA GLY A 73 9.63 10.48 -14.12
C GLY A 73 8.95 9.70 -12.98
N LEU A 74 7.76 9.12 -13.20
CA LEU A 74 7.01 8.37 -12.20
C LEU A 74 7.27 6.87 -12.34
N THR A 75 8.13 6.33 -11.48
CA THR A 75 8.49 4.91 -11.51
C THR A 75 7.46 4.07 -10.75
N VAL A 76 6.85 3.10 -11.44
CA VAL A 76 5.85 2.19 -10.85
C VAL A 76 5.96 0.75 -11.33
N SER A 77 5.49 -0.19 -10.50
CA SER A 77 5.33 -1.59 -10.89
C SER A 77 4.06 -1.77 -11.74
N GLY A 78 4.11 -2.68 -12.72
CA GLY A 78 2.94 -3.01 -13.53
C GLY A 78 1.81 -3.64 -12.70
N GLN A 79 2.15 -4.38 -11.65
CA GLN A 79 1.18 -4.93 -10.69
C GLN A 79 0.40 -3.83 -9.96
N LYS A 80 1.08 -2.73 -9.61
CA LYS A 80 0.41 -1.59 -8.96
C LYS A 80 -0.62 -0.97 -9.89
N ILE A 81 -0.26 -0.73 -11.16
CA ILE A 81 -1.20 -0.24 -12.18
C ILE A 81 -2.38 -1.19 -12.38
N GLY A 82 -2.16 -2.51 -12.37
CA GLY A 82 -3.23 -3.50 -12.54
C GLY A 82 -4.19 -3.62 -11.35
N ARG A 83 -3.87 -3.02 -10.20
CA ARG A 83 -4.77 -2.93 -9.03
C ARG A 83 -5.59 -1.64 -9.00
N LEU A 84 -5.32 -0.71 -9.92
CA LEU A 84 -6.05 0.55 -10.10
C LEU A 84 -7.17 0.38 -11.11
#